data_AF-A0A368UH03-F1
#
_entry.id   AF-A0A368UH03-F1
#
_cell.length_a   1.000
_cell.length_b   1.000
_cell.length_c   1.000
_cell.angle_alpha   90.00
_cell.angle_beta   90.00
_cell.angle_gamma   90.00
#
_symmetry.space_group_name_H-M   'P 1'
#
loop_
_entity.id
_entity.type
_entity.pdbx_description
1 polymer ?
#
loop_
_entity_poly.entity_id
_entity_poly.type
_entity_poly.pdbx_seq_one_letter_code
_entity_poly.pdbx_strand_id
1 'polypeptide(L)'
;MSSPDIVSILENSKEFDRVRKEQEDILSEINKLHKKLQATPEVVEKPGDNSLARLKFLYTQAKDLSESEASISNLLINQIDALLPTGPQGQTRRRIGKEGNEQKRKRVKTESDISRLTPNMRSQLEACASLKGEQVAARVTPRNADKDEWFVVKVIHFDKESKEFEVLDEEPGDDEESSGQRQYKLPMANIIPFPKSNDPSSAPDFPPGKHVLAVYPGTTALYKATVVQGPRRRKTEDYVLEFDDDEEDGSLPQRTVPFRKVVPLPEGHRQ
;
A
#
# COMPACT_ATOMS: atom_id res chain seq x y z
N MET A 1 29.43 24.03 7.29
CA MET A 1 28.88 22.67 7.35
C MET A 1 29.37 22.06 8.65
N SER A 2 28.55 22.18 9.69
CA SER A 2 28.98 21.88 11.05
C SER A 2 28.83 20.37 11.27
N SER A 3 29.94 19.68 11.51
CA SER A 3 29.97 18.30 12.04
C SER A 3 28.85 17.95 13.05
N PRO A 4 28.45 18.84 13.99
CA PRO A 4 27.34 18.55 14.91
C PRO A 4 26.00 18.22 14.23
N ASP A 5 25.67 18.79 13.07
CA ASP A 5 24.36 18.58 12.44
C ASP A 5 24.24 17.13 11.93
N ILE A 6 25.31 16.62 11.32
CA ILE A 6 25.36 15.23 10.84
C ILE A 6 25.38 14.24 12.03
N VAL A 7 26.11 14.57 13.11
CA VAL A 7 26.12 13.74 14.33
C VAL A 7 24.71 13.61 14.90
N SER A 8 23.96 14.73 14.98
CA SER A 8 22.59 14.71 15.50
C SER A 8 21.63 13.87 14.63
N ILE A 9 21.79 13.91 13.30
CA ILE A 9 21.01 13.07 12.38
C ILE A 9 21.31 11.59 12.61
N LEU A 10 22.59 11.23 12.78
CA LEU A 10 22.99 9.85 13.04
C LEU A 10 22.49 9.35 14.41
N GLU A 11 22.45 10.22 15.42
CA GLU A 11 21.87 9.89 16.73
C GLU A 11 20.35 9.67 16.63
N ASN A 12 19.62 10.56 15.97
CA ASN A 12 18.19 10.42 15.74
C ASN A 12 17.86 9.19 14.89
N SER A 13 18.70 8.84 13.91
CA SER A 13 18.55 7.62 13.11
C SER A 13 18.70 6.36 13.97
N LYS A 14 19.61 6.33 14.94
CA LYS A 14 19.73 5.20 15.87
C LYS A 14 18.52 5.08 16.78
N GLU A 15 17.98 6.20 17.23
CA GLU A 15 16.75 6.20 18.04
C GLU A 15 15.55 5.73 17.21
N PHE A 16 15.47 6.11 15.93
CA PHE A 16 14.45 5.60 15.00
C PHE A 16 14.51 4.07 14.88
N ASP A 17 15.71 3.51 14.66
CA ASP A 17 15.91 2.06 14.58
C ASP A 17 15.56 1.35 15.89
N ARG A 18 15.85 1.98 17.03
CA ARG A 18 15.50 1.46 18.35
C ARG A 18 13.98 1.39 18.54
N VAL A 19 13.27 2.48 18.23
CA VAL A 19 11.80 2.53 18.34
C VAL A 19 11.17 1.48 17.41
N ARG A 20 11.67 1.33 16.19
CA ARG A 20 11.26 0.27 15.24
C ARG A 20 11.38 -1.12 15.86
N LYS A 21 12.53 -1.42 16.47
CA LYS A 21 12.75 -2.71 17.14
C LYS A 21 11.80 -2.93 18.31
N GLU A 22 11.58 -1.91 19.14
CA GLU A 22 10.63 -1.97 20.25
C GLU A 22 9.21 -2.23 19.74
N GLN A 23 8.78 -1.60 18.65
CA GLN A 23 7.48 -1.88 18.02
C GLN A 23 7.34 -3.34 17.55
N GLU A 24 8.38 -3.92 16.93
CA GLU A 24 8.39 -5.33 16.52
C GLU A 24 8.22 -6.26 17.72
N ASP A 25 8.91 -5.98 18.83
CA ASP A 25 8.77 -6.74 20.08
C ASP A 25 7.35 -6.66 20.63
N ILE A 26 6.74 -5.47 20.66
CA ILE A 26 5.35 -5.27 21.11
C ILE A 26 4.36 -5.99 20.20
N LEU A 27 4.51 -5.91 18.88
CA LEU A 27 3.67 -6.65 17.93
C LEU A 27 3.80 -8.16 18.12
N SER A 28 5.01 -8.65 18.43
CA SER A 28 5.22 -10.06 18.76
C SER A 28 4.46 -10.48 20.02
N GLU A 29 4.40 -9.63 21.05
CA GLU A 29 3.64 -9.90 22.28
C GLU A 29 2.13 -9.88 22.04
N ILE A 30 1.64 -8.92 21.27
CA ILE A 30 0.22 -8.83 20.86
C ILE A 30 -0.18 -10.12 20.13
N ASN A 31 0.61 -10.56 19.16
CA ASN A 31 0.34 -11.79 18.40
C ASN A 31 0.34 -13.04 19.30
N LYS A 32 1.26 -13.12 20.29
CA LYS A 32 1.28 -14.21 21.28
C LYS A 32 0.01 -14.21 22.13
N LEU A 33 -0.46 -13.05 22.59
CA LEU A 33 -1.70 -12.94 23.37
C LEU A 33 -2.92 -13.30 22.52
N HIS A 34 -3.02 -12.79 21.29
CA HIS A 34 -4.11 -13.16 20.39
C HIS A 34 -4.20 -14.67 20.16
N LYS A 35 -3.05 -15.33 19.92
CA LYS A 35 -3.01 -16.79 19.75
C LYS A 35 -3.50 -17.53 21.01
N LYS A 36 -3.15 -17.04 22.21
CA LYS A 36 -3.66 -17.60 23.47
C LYS A 36 -5.17 -17.38 23.62
N LEU A 37 -5.66 -16.17 23.34
CA LEU A 37 -7.08 -15.83 23.43
C LEU A 37 -7.94 -16.62 22.43
N GLN A 38 -7.43 -16.87 21.24
CA GLN A 38 -8.08 -17.74 20.24
C GLN A 38 -8.10 -19.20 20.66
N ALA A 39 -7.01 -19.72 21.25
CA ALA A 39 -6.94 -21.10 21.71
C ALA A 39 -7.80 -21.37 22.95
N THR A 40 -7.97 -20.37 23.82
CA THR A 40 -8.70 -20.51 25.08
C THR A 40 -9.64 -19.31 25.32
N PRO A 41 -10.75 -19.19 24.57
CA PRO A 41 -11.66 -18.06 24.71
C PRO A 41 -12.30 -18.00 26.10
N GLU A 42 -12.58 -19.14 26.72
CA GLU A 42 -13.18 -19.24 28.07
C GLU A 42 -12.28 -18.66 29.19
N VAL A 43 -10.98 -18.49 28.95
CA VAL A 43 -10.05 -17.94 29.95
C VAL A 43 -10.32 -16.45 30.20
N VAL A 44 -10.87 -15.75 29.20
CA VAL A 44 -11.24 -14.33 29.29
C VAL A 44 -12.39 -14.09 30.26
N GLU A 45 -13.23 -15.10 30.49
CA GLU A 45 -14.39 -15.00 31.39
C GLU A 45 -14.04 -15.29 32.85
N LYS A 46 -12.81 -15.76 33.14
CA LYS A 46 -12.43 -16.12 34.50
C LYS A 46 -12.01 -14.89 35.31
N PRO A 47 -12.65 -14.64 36.48
CA PRO A 47 -12.22 -13.55 37.36
C PRO A 47 -10.78 -13.78 37.82
N GLY A 48 -9.89 -12.86 37.45
CA GLY A 48 -8.43 -12.93 37.71
C GLY A 48 -7.57 -13.01 36.45
N ASP A 49 -8.16 -13.25 35.27
CA ASP A 49 -7.41 -13.15 34.02
C ASP A 49 -7.11 -11.68 33.67
N ASN A 50 -5.83 -11.38 33.51
CA ASN A 50 -5.33 -10.05 33.15
C ASN A 50 -4.93 -9.97 31.66
N SER A 51 -5.25 -10.99 30.86
CA SER A 51 -4.89 -11.05 29.43
C SER A 51 -5.42 -9.85 28.64
N LEU A 52 -6.69 -9.46 28.85
CA LEU A 52 -7.26 -8.27 28.22
C LEU A 52 -6.63 -6.96 28.70
N ALA A 53 -6.33 -6.85 30.00
CA ALA A 53 -5.67 -5.68 30.56
C ALA A 53 -4.24 -5.53 29.99
N ARG A 54 -3.50 -6.63 29.88
CA ARG A 54 -2.19 -6.68 29.23
C ARG A 54 -2.28 -6.35 27.75
N LEU A 55 -3.28 -6.89 27.04
CA LEU A 55 -3.48 -6.59 25.63
C LEU A 55 -3.79 -5.11 25.40
N LYS A 56 -4.64 -4.50 26.23
CA LYS A 56 -4.90 -3.05 26.22
C LYS A 56 -3.62 -2.24 26.46
N PHE A 57 -2.79 -2.66 27.42
CA PHE A 57 -1.50 -2.01 27.69
C PHE A 57 -0.58 -2.09 26.46
N LEU A 58 -0.44 -3.27 25.84
CA LEU A 58 0.38 -3.45 24.65
C LEU A 58 -0.12 -2.62 23.46
N TYR A 59 -1.42 -2.53 23.23
CA TYR A 59 -1.97 -1.66 22.19
C TYR A 59 -1.71 -0.18 22.44
N THR A 60 -1.79 0.25 23.71
CA THR A 60 -1.47 1.63 24.09
C THR A 60 0.01 1.91 23.82
N GLN A 61 0.89 1.01 24.24
CA GLN A 61 2.32 1.12 23.99
C GLN A 61 2.67 1.10 22.49
N ALA A 62 2.01 0.25 21.70
CA ALA A 62 2.20 0.21 20.25
C ALA A 62 1.81 1.54 19.60
N LYS A 63 0.72 2.17 20.06
CA LYS A 63 0.31 3.49 19.62
C LYS A 63 1.35 4.56 19.98
N ASP A 64 1.79 4.60 21.24
CA ASP A 64 2.77 5.58 21.71
C ASP A 64 4.10 5.46 20.95
N LEU A 65 4.55 4.23 20.70
CA LEU A 65 5.76 3.96 19.89
C LEU A 65 5.58 4.38 18.43
N SER A 66 4.38 4.23 17.86
CA SER A 66 4.08 4.69 16.49
C SER A 66 4.08 6.21 16.39
N GLU A 67 3.53 6.91 17.39
CA GLU A 67 3.58 8.37 17.47
C GLU A 67 5.04 8.87 17.65
N SER A 68 5.84 8.18 18.47
CA SER A 68 7.27 8.46 18.65
C SER A 68 8.06 8.28 17.35
N GLU A 69 7.85 7.16 16.64
CA GLU A 69 8.47 6.89 15.34
C GLU A 69 8.14 7.99 14.33
N ALA A 70 6.87 8.38 14.24
CA ALA A 70 6.43 9.45 13.34
C ALA A 70 7.10 10.78 13.71
N SER A 71 7.24 11.09 15.00
CA SER A 71 7.94 12.29 15.47
C SER A 71 9.43 12.29 15.06
N ILE A 72 10.13 11.18 15.28
CA ILE A 72 11.56 11.05 14.91
C ILE A 72 11.73 11.11 13.39
N SER A 73 10.83 10.47 12.63
CA SER A 73 10.83 10.51 11.17
C SER A 73 10.68 11.95 10.65
N ASN A 74 9.69 12.69 11.18
CA ASN A 74 9.50 14.10 10.83
C ASN A 74 10.71 14.96 11.21
N LEU A 75 11.33 14.70 12.37
CA LEU A 75 12.55 15.39 12.79
C LEU A 75 13.71 15.15 11.81
N LEU A 76 13.94 13.90 11.42
CA LEU A 76 14.97 13.51 10.46
C LEU A 76 14.74 14.16 9.09
N ILE A 77 13.48 14.20 8.62
CA ILE A 77 13.09 14.90 7.38
C ILE A 77 13.49 16.37 7.46
N ASN A 78 13.11 17.07 8.53
CA ASN A 78 13.43 18.49 8.71
C ASN A 78 14.94 18.75 8.79
N GLN A 79 15.69 17.87 9.46
CA GLN A 79 17.15 17.98 9.53
C GLN A 79 17.81 17.78 8.17
N ILE A 80 17.33 16.82 7.37
CA ILE A 80 17.83 16.59 6.02
C ILE A 80 17.46 17.76 5.10
N ASP A 81 16.22 18.27 5.16
CA ASP A 81 15.77 19.41 4.37
C ASP A 81 16.59 20.68 4.67
N ALA A 82 17.02 20.87 5.91
CA ALA A 82 17.93 21.97 6.29
C ALA A 82 19.35 21.81 5.71
N LEU A 83 19.79 20.59 5.41
CA LEU A 83 21.10 20.30 4.79
C LEU A 83 21.06 20.32 3.26
N LEU A 84 19.88 20.14 2.65
CA LEU A 84 19.73 20.21 1.20
C LEU A 84 19.93 21.66 0.75
N PRO A 85 20.79 21.91 -0.26
CA PRO A 85 20.99 23.24 -0.79
C PRO A 85 19.67 23.75 -1.37
N THR A 86 19.06 24.72 -0.69
CA THR A 86 17.92 25.48 -1.20
C THR A 86 18.38 26.15 -2.50
N GLY A 87 17.88 25.65 -3.64
CA GLY A 87 18.20 26.18 -4.96
C GLY A 87 17.90 27.68 -5.02
N PRO A 88 18.78 28.49 -5.65
CA PRO A 88 18.73 29.93 -5.52
C PRO A 88 17.49 30.50 -6.22
N GLN A 89 16.56 31.01 -5.40
CA GLN A 89 15.59 31.99 -5.87
C GLN A 89 16.35 33.27 -6.28
N GLY A 90 16.15 33.68 -7.52
CA GLY A 90 16.13 35.10 -7.87
C GLY A 90 17.47 35.82 -8.08
N GLN A 91 17.64 36.26 -9.32
CA GLN A 91 18.17 37.58 -9.69
C GLN A 91 19.69 37.88 -9.60
N THR A 92 20.24 37.94 -10.83
CA THR A 92 21.10 39.00 -11.37
C THR A 92 22.64 38.90 -11.28
N ARG A 93 23.21 38.87 -12.49
CA ARG A 93 24.40 39.60 -12.98
C ARG A 93 25.81 39.02 -12.75
N ARG A 94 26.32 38.55 -13.91
CA ARG A 94 27.56 38.94 -14.62
C ARG A 94 28.68 37.90 -14.71
N ARG A 95 28.87 37.49 -15.97
CA ARG A 95 29.95 36.69 -16.58
C ARG A 95 31.34 37.29 -16.32
N ILE A 96 32.35 36.42 -16.25
CA ILE A 96 33.76 36.47 -16.70
C ILE A 96 34.46 35.37 -15.86
N GLY A 97 35.22 34.38 -16.33
CA GLY A 97 35.68 33.97 -17.64
C GLY A 97 36.70 32.81 -17.45
N LYS A 98 37.13 32.24 -18.58
CA LYS A 98 38.33 31.42 -18.83
C LYS A 98 38.35 29.93 -18.48
N GLU A 99 38.67 29.21 -19.54
CA GLU A 99 38.95 27.79 -19.73
C GLU A 99 40.19 27.30 -18.99
N GLY A 100 40.26 25.99 -18.73
CA GLY A 100 41.43 25.35 -18.14
C GLY A 100 41.30 23.82 -18.04
N ASN A 101 41.48 23.16 -19.19
CA ASN A 101 42.15 21.89 -19.46
C ASN A 101 41.95 20.62 -18.59
N GLU A 102 41.94 19.51 -19.33
CA GLU A 102 41.73 18.11 -19.01
C GLU A 102 42.69 17.52 -17.95
N GLN A 103 42.24 16.49 -17.23
CA GLN A 103 42.87 15.15 -17.20
C GLN A 103 42.23 14.19 -16.18
N LYS A 104 41.84 13.01 -16.68
CA LYS A 104 42.03 11.68 -16.07
C LYS A 104 41.53 11.47 -14.63
N ARG A 105 40.47 10.66 -14.46
CA ARG A 105 40.53 9.31 -13.82
C ARG A 105 39.15 8.75 -13.46
N LYS A 106 38.92 7.52 -13.93
CA LYS A 106 38.17 6.41 -13.30
C LYS A 106 37.53 6.72 -11.93
N ARG A 107 36.20 6.69 -11.84
CA ARG A 107 35.48 5.84 -10.87
C ARG A 107 34.00 5.76 -11.22
N VAL A 108 33.51 4.52 -11.23
CA VAL A 108 32.12 4.09 -11.31
C VAL A 108 31.25 4.99 -10.42
N LYS A 109 30.27 5.66 -11.01
CA LYS A 109 29.29 6.47 -10.29
C LYS A 109 27.90 6.03 -10.71
N THR A 110 27.43 4.96 -10.07
CA THR A 110 26.02 4.58 -10.02
C THR A 110 25.35 5.53 -9.04
N GLU A 111 25.13 6.76 -9.46
CA GLU A 111 24.27 7.74 -8.78
C GLU A 111 23.38 8.36 -9.86
N SER A 112 22.27 7.70 -10.18
CA SER A 112 21.35 8.16 -11.21
C SER A 112 19.91 8.08 -10.70
N ASP A 113 19.36 9.27 -10.46
CA ASP A 113 17.95 9.64 -10.70
C ASP A 113 16.84 9.41 -9.66
N ILE A 114 17.13 8.96 -8.42
CA ILE A 114 16.09 8.98 -7.36
C ILE A 114 15.98 10.35 -6.65
N SER A 115 17.06 11.15 -6.64
CA SER A 115 17.11 12.43 -5.91
C SER A 115 16.43 13.62 -6.60
N ARG A 116 15.82 13.45 -7.79
CA ARG A 116 15.08 14.51 -8.50
C ARG A 116 13.55 14.36 -8.44
N LEU A 117 13.01 13.37 -7.74
CA LEU A 117 11.58 13.15 -7.67
C LEU A 117 10.92 14.13 -6.68
N THR A 118 9.79 14.72 -7.08
CA THR A 118 8.95 15.52 -6.17
C THR A 118 8.56 14.68 -4.94
N PRO A 119 8.40 15.26 -3.74
CA PRO A 119 8.00 14.54 -2.53
C PRO A 119 6.77 13.64 -2.73
N ASN A 120 5.80 14.10 -3.54
CA ASN A 120 4.60 13.37 -3.88
C ASN A 120 4.86 12.06 -4.66
N MET A 121 5.74 12.10 -5.66
CA MET A 121 6.14 10.88 -6.39
C MET A 121 6.91 9.91 -5.50
N ARG A 122 7.74 10.41 -4.59
CA ARG A 122 8.46 9.56 -3.64
C ARG A 122 7.49 8.84 -2.70
N SER A 123 6.52 9.56 -2.14
CA SER A 123 5.46 8.98 -1.30
C SER A 123 4.63 7.94 -2.07
N GLN A 124 4.30 8.21 -3.34
CA GLN A 124 3.58 7.25 -4.19
C GLN A 124 4.39 5.97 -4.43
N LEU A 125 5.69 6.08 -4.74
CA LEU A 125 6.56 4.91 -4.93
C LEU A 125 6.76 4.11 -3.63
N GLU A 126 6.80 4.78 -2.49
CA GLU A 126 6.86 4.13 -1.18
C GLU A 126 5.55 3.41 -0.85
N ALA A 127 4.40 4.02 -1.13
CA ALA A 127 3.10 3.37 -1.02
C ALA A 127 2.99 2.14 -1.92
N CYS A 128 3.41 2.23 -3.19
CA CYS A 128 3.47 1.10 -4.11
C CYS A 128 4.39 -0.02 -3.61
N ALA A 129 5.58 0.34 -3.11
CA ALA A 129 6.51 -0.64 -2.53
C ALA A 129 5.95 -1.32 -1.27
N SER A 130 5.09 -0.63 -0.51
CA SER A 130 4.45 -1.17 0.69
C SER A 130 3.37 -2.21 0.39
N LEU A 131 2.88 -2.30 -0.85
CA LEU A 131 1.88 -3.29 -1.27
C LEU A 131 2.46 -4.71 -1.40
N LYS A 132 3.77 -4.91 -1.20
CA LYS A 132 4.40 -6.23 -1.28
C LYS A 132 3.70 -7.24 -0.35
N GLY A 133 3.21 -8.33 -0.94
CA GLY A 133 2.45 -9.38 -0.25
C GLY A 133 0.96 -9.09 -0.09
N GLU A 134 0.49 -7.88 -0.38
CA GLU A 134 -0.93 -7.54 -0.41
C GLU A 134 -1.58 -8.01 -1.73
N GLN A 135 -2.87 -8.33 -1.67
CA GLN A 135 -3.70 -8.55 -2.85
C GLN A 135 -4.11 -7.21 -3.45
N VAL A 136 -4.10 -7.12 -4.77
CA VAL A 136 -4.46 -5.93 -5.55
C VAL A 136 -5.25 -6.33 -6.78
N ALA A 137 -6.07 -5.41 -7.30
CA ALA A 137 -6.70 -5.59 -8.60
C ALA A 137 -5.68 -5.21 -9.69
N ALA A 138 -5.44 -6.12 -10.63
CA ALA A 138 -4.49 -5.93 -11.70
C ALA A 138 -5.12 -6.13 -13.07
N ARG A 139 -4.89 -5.18 -13.96
CA ARG A 139 -5.26 -5.30 -15.36
C ARG A 139 -4.20 -6.06 -16.12
N VAL A 140 -4.49 -7.33 -16.43
CA VAL A 140 -3.59 -8.24 -17.16
C VAL A 140 -3.80 -8.19 -18.68
N THR A 141 -4.71 -7.33 -19.13
CA THR A 141 -5.15 -7.23 -20.52
C THR A 141 -4.01 -6.83 -21.46
N PRO A 142 -3.77 -7.59 -22.54
CA PRO A 142 -2.90 -7.16 -23.63
C PRO A 142 -3.40 -5.85 -24.25
N ARG A 143 -2.50 -4.98 -24.70
CA ARG A 143 -2.83 -3.65 -25.26
C ARG A 143 -3.84 -3.67 -26.44
N ASN A 144 -4.00 -4.82 -27.09
CA ASN A 144 -4.86 -5.02 -28.26
C ASN A 144 -6.16 -5.78 -27.95
N ALA A 145 -6.47 -6.06 -26.68
CA ALA A 145 -7.74 -6.69 -26.37
C ALA A 145 -8.88 -5.68 -26.42
N ASP A 146 -10.06 -6.16 -26.82
CA ASP A 146 -11.27 -5.33 -26.91
C ASP A 146 -11.86 -5.03 -25.53
N LYS A 147 -11.57 -5.88 -24.53
CA LYS A 147 -12.10 -5.79 -23.16
C LYS A 147 -10.98 -5.79 -22.14
N ASP A 148 -11.11 -4.95 -21.11
CA ASP A 148 -10.18 -4.94 -19.99
C ASP A 148 -10.57 -6.01 -18.96
N GLU A 149 -9.70 -7.00 -18.79
CA GLU A 149 -9.76 -8.05 -17.78
C GLU A 149 -8.93 -7.67 -16.54
N TRP A 150 -9.58 -7.73 -15.39
CA TRP A 150 -9.00 -7.42 -14.09
C TRP A 150 -9.04 -8.66 -13.20
N PHE A 151 -7.91 -8.97 -12.57
CA PHE A 151 -7.77 -10.10 -11.66
C PHE A 151 -7.26 -9.66 -10.30
N VAL A 152 -7.63 -10.41 -9.27
CA VAL A 152 -7.04 -10.35 -7.94
C VAL A 152 -5.69 -11.05 -8.01
N VAL A 153 -4.63 -10.27 -7.86
CA VAL A 153 -3.25 -10.78 -7.87
C VAL A 153 -2.55 -10.38 -6.59
N LYS A 154 -1.50 -11.11 -6.23
CA LYS A 154 -0.64 -10.81 -5.09
C LYS A 154 0.64 -10.14 -5.54
N VAL A 155 1.00 -9.04 -4.90
CA VAL A 155 2.25 -8.33 -5.24
C VAL A 155 3.45 -9.12 -4.72
N ILE A 156 4.34 -9.53 -5.62
CA ILE A 156 5.63 -10.14 -5.27
C ILE A 156 6.68 -9.06 -5.03
N HIS A 157 6.75 -8.09 -5.94
CA HIS A 157 7.76 -7.05 -5.92
C HIS A 157 7.27 -5.80 -6.66
N PHE A 158 7.83 -4.64 -6.30
CA PHE A 158 7.63 -3.39 -7.01
C PHE A 158 9.01 -2.79 -7.30
N ASP A 159 9.31 -2.64 -8.58
CA ASP A 159 10.54 -2.00 -9.03
C ASP A 159 10.32 -0.49 -9.11
N LYS A 160 10.98 0.24 -8.21
CA LYS A 160 10.90 1.69 -8.11
C LYS A 160 11.51 2.42 -9.32
N GLU A 161 12.43 1.77 -10.04
CA GLU A 161 13.11 2.35 -11.20
C GLU A 161 12.22 2.27 -12.44
N SER A 162 11.71 1.08 -12.76
CA SER A 162 10.80 0.87 -13.89
C SER A 162 9.35 1.27 -13.62
N LYS A 163 8.96 1.43 -12.34
CA LYS A 163 7.57 1.65 -11.90
C LYS A 163 6.63 0.50 -12.29
N GLU A 164 7.16 -0.72 -12.29
CA GLU A 164 6.44 -1.94 -12.60
C GLU A 164 6.27 -2.81 -11.34
N PHE A 165 5.11 -3.45 -11.26
CA PHE A 165 4.79 -4.46 -10.28
C PHE A 165 5.00 -5.84 -10.87
N GLU A 166 5.68 -6.70 -10.13
CA GLU A 166 5.68 -8.13 -10.32
C GLU A 166 4.56 -8.71 -9.45
N VAL A 167 3.59 -9.35 -10.08
CA VAL A 167 2.39 -9.87 -9.42
C VAL A 167 2.16 -11.34 -9.76
N LEU A 168 1.51 -12.05 -8.85
CA LEU A 168 1.15 -13.47 -8.95
C LEU A 168 -0.37 -13.61 -8.97
N ASP A 169 -0.91 -14.26 -9.98
CA ASP A 169 -2.32 -14.67 -9.99
C ASP A 169 -2.48 -15.97 -9.19
N GLU A 170 -3.16 -15.88 -8.04
CA GLU A 170 -3.47 -17.01 -7.16
C GLU A 170 -4.94 -17.39 -7.36
N GLU A 171 -5.23 -18.34 -8.26
CA GLU A 171 -6.60 -18.83 -8.50
C GLU A 171 -7.04 -19.79 -7.37
N PRO A 172 -8.25 -19.66 -6.80
CA PRO A 172 -8.70 -20.47 -5.68
C PRO A 172 -9.03 -21.88 -6.18
N GLY A 173 -8.15 -22.84 -5.91
CA GLY A 173 -8.22 -24.20 -6.42
C GLY A 173 -6.85 -24.76 -6.84
N ASP A 174 -5.82 -23.90 -6.92
CA ASP A 174 -4.45 -24.28 -7.27
C ASP A 174 -3.69 -24.83 -6.05
N ASP A 175 -4.29 -25.86 -5.43
CA ASP A 175 -3.77 -26.60 -4.27
C ASP A 175 -2.85 -27.76 -4.70
N GLU A 176 -2.24 -27.76 -5.90
CA GLU A 176 -1.18 -28.74 -6.26
C GLU A 176 -0.13 -28.15 -7.23
N GLU A 177 1.12 -28.11 -6.76
CA GLU A 177 2.35 -28.30 -7.55
C GLU A 177 2.54 -27.43 -8.84
N SER A 178 2.99 -26.19 -8.66
CA SER A 178 3.89 -25.43 -9.56
C SER A 178 3.51 -25.25 -11.05
N SER A 179 2.25 -25.36 -11.47
CA SER A 179 1.90 -25.28 -12.90
C SER A 179 0.81 -24.27 -13.31
N GLY A 180 0.06 -23.67 -12.38
CA GLY A 180 -1.00 -22.68 -12.68
C GLY A 180 -0.64 -21.21 -12.42
N GLN A 181 0.32 -20.95 -11.53
CA GLN A 181 0.67 -19.61 -11.08
C GLN A 181 1.27 -18.73 -12.19
N ARG A 182 0.46 -17.80 -12.72
CA ARG A 182 0.91 -16.83 -13.72
C ARG A 182 1.51 -15.62 -13.04
N GLN A 183 2.79 -15.38 -13.31
CA GLN A 183 3.47 -14.15 -12.94
C GLN A 183 3.33 -13.10 -14.06
N TYR A 184 2.90 -11.90 -13.70
CA TYR A 184 2.79 -10.78 -14.62
C TYR A 184 3.68 -9.62 -14.19
N LYS A 185 4.23 -8.89 -15.17
CA LYS A 185 4.88 -7.60 -14.97
C LYS A 185 3.98 -6.52 -15.52
N LEU A 186 3.47 -5.66 -14.64
CA LEU A 186 2.46 -4.66 -14.99
C LEU A 186 2.91 -3.27 -14.52
N PRO A 187 2.68 -2.21 -15.31
CA PRO A 187 2.96 -0.85 -14.86
C PRO A 187 2.08 -0.48 -13.68
N MET A 188 2.54 0.44 -12.83
CA MET A 188 1.77 0.97 -11.69
C MET A 188 0.35 1.44 -12.07
N ALA A 189 0.14 1.93 -13.30
CA ALA A 189 -1.17 2.36 -13.79
C ALA A 189 -2.20 1.23 -13.97
N ASN A 190 -1.75 -0.02 -14.04
CA ASN A 190 -2.62 -1.21 -14.17
C ASN A 190 -2.92 -1.85 -12.81
N ILE A 191 -2.46 -1.26 -11.71
CA ILE A 191 -2.65 -1.80 -10.35
C ILE A 191 -3.55 -0.87 -9.55
N ILE A 192 -4.59 -1.43 -8.95
CA ILE A 192 -5.48 -0.74 -8.02
C ILE A 192 -5.44 -1.49 -6.69
N PRO A 193 -4.94 -0.88 -5.60
CA PRO A 193 -4.93 -1.51 -4.29
C PRO A 193 -6.36 -1.65 -3.75
N PHE A 194 -6.63 -2.77 -3.08
CA PHE A 194 -7.90 -2.94 -2.37
C PHE A 194 -7.92 -2.11 -1.07
N PRO A 195 -9.10 -1.69 -0.59
CA PRO A 195 -9.24 -1.12 0.74
C PRO A 195 -8.74 -2.09 1.82
N LYS A 196 -7.99 -1.58 2.80
CA LYS A 196 -7.46 -2.40 3.89
C LYS A 196 -8.58 -2.89 4.78
N SER A 197 -8.60 -4.19 5.08
CA SER A 197 -9.65 -4.80 5.92
C SER A 197 -9.70 -4.24 7.35
N ASN A 198 -8.61 -3.62 7.84
CA ASN A 198 -8.51 -3.08 9.19
C ASN A 198 -8.97 -1.61 9.29
N ASP A 199 -9.24 -0.96 8.16
CA ASP A 199 -9.67 0.43 8.12
C ASP A 199 -10.78 0.65 7.09
N PRO A 200 -12.03 0.24 7.40
CA PRO A 200 -13.18 0.48 6.52
C PRO A 200 -13.44 1.98 6.30
N SER A 201 -12.90 2.87 7.13
CA SER A 201 -13.05 4.32 6.97
C SER A 201 -12.19 4.90 5.84
N SER A 202 -11.10 4.21 5.49
CA SER A 202 -10.26 4.53 4.33
C SER A 202 -10.85 4.07 2.99
N ALA A 203 -11.87 3.20 3.04
CA ALA A 203 -12.48 2.66 1.83
C ALA A 203 -13.25 3.76 1.08
N PRO A 204 -13.14 3.80 -0.26
CA PRO A 204 -14.01 4.66 -1.07
C PRO A 204 -15.49 4.30 -0.82
N ASP A 205 -16.30 5.32 -0.55
CA ASP A 205 -17.75 5.19 -0.44
C ASP A 205 -18.38 5.44 -1.82
N PHE A 206 -19.00 4.40 -2.38
CA PHE A 206 -19.65 4.48 -3.69
C PHE A 206 -21.17 4.63 -3.52
N PRO A 207 -21.76 5.77 -3.93
CA PRO A 207 -23.20 5.94 -3.82
C PRO A 207 -23.95 5.02 -4.79
N PRO A 208 -25.23 4.71 -4.51
CA PRO A 208 -26.10 4.01 -5.47
C PRO A 208 -26.09 4.66 -6.87
N GLY A 209 -26.06 3.84 -7.91
CA GLY A 209 -25.94 4.24 -9.32
C GLY A 209 -24.49 4.43 -9.81
N LYS A 210 -23.48 4.38 -8.93
CA LYS A 210 -22.08 4.50 -9.33
C LYS A 210 -21.59 3.18 -9.94
N HIS A 211 -20.82 3.26 -11.03
CA HIS A 211 -20.10 2.10 -11.57
C HIS A 211 -18.79 1.88 -10.83
N VAL A 212 -18.51 0.62 -10.52
CA VAL A 212 -17.34 0.14 -9.79
C VAL A 212 -16.79 -1.11 -10.47
N LEU A 213 -15.55 -1.50 -10.14
CA LEU A 213 -15.07 -2.86 -10.38
C LEU A 213 -15.20 -3.66 -9.09
N ALA A 214 -15.76 -4.85 -9.20
CA ALA A 214 -15.95 -5.72 -8.04
C ALA A 214 -15.60 -7.16 -8.38
N VAL A 215 -15.06 -7.89 -7.40
CA VAL A 215 -14.79 -9.33 -7.55
C VAL A 215 -16.11 -10.09 -7.60
N TYR A 216 -16.33 -10.88 -8.65
CA TYR A 216 -17.54 -11.70 -8.73
C TYR A 216 -17.50 -12.82 -7.68
N PRO A 217 -18.60 -13.08 -6.95
CA PRO A 217 -18.62 -14.10 -5.90
C PRO A 217 -18.11 -15.47 -6.38
N GLY A 218 -17.13 -16.03 -5.66
CA GLY A 218 -16.54 -17.34 -6.00
C GLY A 218 -15.41 -17.30 -7.04
N THR A 219 -15.04 -16.13 -7.55
CA THR A 219 -13.96 -15.98 -8.55
C THR A 219 -12.83 -15.07 -8.05
N THR A 220 -11.75 -14.97 -8.83
CA THR A 220 -10.67 -13.97 -8.68
C THR A 220 -10.71 -12.87 -9.75
N ALA A 221 -11.73 -12.85 -10.61
CA ALA A 221 -11.88 -11.82 -11.63
C ALA A 221 -12.75 -10.66 -11.11
N LEU A 222 -12.44 -9.44 -11.58
CA LEU A 222 -13.23 -8.25 -11.32
C LEU A 222 -13.99 -7.83 -12.57
N TYR A 223 -15.26 -7.48 -12.39
CA TYR A 223 -16.18 -7.09 -13.46
C TYR A 223 -16.81 -5.72 -13.13
N LYS A 224 -17.34 -5.00 -14.14
CA LYS A 224 -18.18 -3.83 -13.82
C LYS A 224 -19.37 -4.31 -13.04
N ALA A 225 -19.68 -3.52 -12.03
CA ALA A 225 -20.98 -3.55 -11.43
C ALA A 225 -21.49 -2.14 -11.19
N THR A 226 -22.81 -2.03 -11.10
CA THR A 226 -23.52 -0.84 -10.67
C THR A 226 -23.92 -1.00 -9.21
N VAL A 227 -23.60 0.00 -8.39
CA VAL A 227 -23.95 -0.02 -6.96
C VAL A 227 -25.45 0.16 -6.81
N VAL A 228 -26.13 -0.81 -6.22
CA VAL A 228 -27.56 -0.70 -5.86
C VAL A 228 -27.70 -0.14 -4.45
N GLN A 229 -26.90 -0.66 -3.52
CA GLN A 229 -26.90 -0.25 -2.13
C GLN A 229 -25.47 -0.26 -1.58
N GLY A 230 -25.04 0.89 -1.04
CA GLY A 230 -23.76 0.99 -0.33
C GLY A 230 -23.80 0.34 1.07
N PRO A 231 -22.62 0.14 1.70
CA PRO A 231 -22.52 -0.46 3.02
C PRO A 231 -23.24 0.43 4.04
N ARG A 232 -24.34 -0.09 4.62
CA ARG A 232 -25.04 0.63 5.69
C ARG A 232 -24.15 0.65 6.92
N ARG A 233 -23.93 1.85 7.47
CA ARG A 233 -23.01 2.21 8.58
C ARG A 233 -23.04 1.36 9.87
N ARG A 234 -23.80 0.26 9.97
CA ARG A 234 -24.07 -0.37 11.27
C ARG A 234 -24.10 -1.90 11.34
N LYS A 235 -23.88 -2.69 10.29
CA LYS A 235 -23.81 -4.16 10.50
C LYS A 235 -23.19 -5.03 9.43
N THR A 236 -23.06 -4.55 8.20
CA THR A 236 -22.50 -5.32 7.10
C THR A 236 -21.73 -4.36 6.21
N GLU A 237 -20.42 -4.58 6.10
CA GLU A 237 -19.50 -3.79 5.27
C GLU A 237 -19.59 -4.27 3.80
N ASP A 238 -20.80 -4.62 3.35
CA ASP A 238 -21.03 -5.21 2.04
C ASP A 238 -21.82 -4.23 1.16
N TYR A 239 -21.44 -4.21 -0.11
CA TYR A 239 -22.20 -3.58 -1.18
C TYR A 239 -23.20 -4.57 -1.78
N VAL A 240 -24.35 -4.06 -2.20
CA VAL A 240 -25.25 -4.78 -3.10
C VAL A 240 -25.01 -4.23 -4.50
N LEU A 241 -24.62 -5.12 -5.42
CA LEU A 241 -24.14 -4.79 -6.75
C LEU A 241 -24.94 -5.55 -7.80
N GLU A 242 -25.18 -4.91 -8.93
CA GLU A 242 -25.69 -5.52 -10.16
C GLU A 242 -24.54 -5.58 -11.17
N PHE A 243 -24.10 -6.78 -11.53
CA PHE A 243 -22.99 -6.98 -12.46
C PHE A 243 -23.48 -6.88 -13.90
N ASP A 244 -22.80 -6.09 -14.73
CA ASP A 244 -23.25 -5.79 -16.09
C ASP A 244 -23.30 -7.06 -17.00
N ASP A 245 -22.57 -8.12 -16.65
CA ASP A 245 -22.45 -9.38 -17.42
C ASP A 245 -23.23 -10.56 -16.80
N ASP A 246 -24.03 -10.31 -15.75
CA ASP A 246 -24.78 -11.34 -15.00
C ASP A 246 -26.28 -11.33 -15.34
N GLU A 247 -26.67 -10.88 -16.55
CA GLU A 247 -28.08 -10.77 -16.93
C GLU A 247 -28.79 -12.13 -16.96
N GLU A 248 -29.81 -12.28 -16.11
CA GLU A 248 -30.65 -13.46 -15.98
C GLU A 248 -32.13 -13.05 -16.15
N ASP A 249 -32.85 -13.69 -17.07
CA ASP A 249 -34.25 -13.42 -17.40
C ASP A 249 -34.59 -11.93 -17.67
N GLY A 250 -33.64 -11.18 -18.27
CA GLY A 250 -33.78 -9.76 -18.58
C GLY A 250 -33.60 -8.83 -17.39
N SER A 251 -33.03 -9.33 -16.30
CA SER A 251 -32.71 -8.56 -15.10
C SER A 251 -31.29 -8.86 -14.62
N LEU A 252 -30.63 -7.86 -14.02
CA LEU A 252 -29.36 -8.08 -13.34
C LEU A 252 -29.63 -8.52 -11.90
N PRO A 253 -29.21 -9.70 -11.46
CA PRO A 253 -29.39 -10.16 -10.10
C PRO A 253 -28.53 -9.34 -9.14
N GLN A 254 -29.05 -9.12 -7.94
CA GLN A 254 -28.34 -8.40 -6.89
C GLN A 254 -27.38 -9.33 -6.14
N ARG A 255 -26.09 -9.03 -6.21
CA ARG A 255 -25.02 -9.78 -5.55
C ARG A 255 -24.45 -8.96 -4.39
N THR A 256 -24.28 -9.61 -3.25
CA THR A 256 -23.63 -9.01 -2.08
C THR A 256 -22.13 -9.22 -2.17
N VAL A 257 -21.36 -8.12 -2.18
CA VAL A 257 -19.89 -8.14 -2.27
C VAL A 257 -19.28 -7.31 -1.14
N PRO A 258 -18.32 -7.84 -0.37
CA PRO A 258 -17.65 -7.09 0.69
C PRO A 258 -16.90 -5.86 0.16
N PHE A 259 -16.89 -4.76 0.92
CA PHE A 259 -16.23 -3.50 0.52
C PHE A 259 -14.77 -3.68 0.10
N ARG A 260 -14.04 -4.59 0.77
CA ARG A 260 -12.63 -4.90 0.48
C ARG A 260 -12.40 -5.56 -0.88
N LYS A 261 -13.47 -5.95 -1.57
CA LYS A 261 -13.47 -6.53 -2.92
C LYS A 261 -14.08 -5.58 -3.97
N VAL A 262 -14.30 -4.32 -3.61
CA VAL A 262 -14.85 -3.28 -4.49
C VAL A 262 -13.83 -2.15 -4.64
N VAL A 263 -13.52 -1.79 -5.87
CA VAL A 263 -12.54 -0.75 -6.22
C VAL A 263 -13.14 0.23 -7.23
N PRO A 264 -12.60 1.47 -7.32
CA PRO A 264 -13.10 2.43 -8.29
C PRO A 264 -12.90 1.89 -9.71
N LEU A 265 -13.89 2.13 -10.59
CA LEU A 265 -13.75 1.86 -12.02
C LEU A 265 -12.73 2.86 -12.61
N PRO A 266 -11.58 2.40 -13.15
CA PRO A 266 -10.60 3.28 -13.75
C PRO A 266 -11.17 3.97 -15.00
N GLU A 267 -10.73 5.21 -15.24
CA GLU A 267 -11.16 6.00 -16.38
C GLU A 267 -10.75 5.31 -17.70
N GLY A 268 -11.69 5.18 -18.63
CA GLY A 268 -11.46 4.55 -19.93
C GLY A 268 -11.54 3.02 -19.94
N HIS A 269 -12.03 2.39 -18.85
CA HIS A 269 -12.31 0.96 -18.82
C HIS A 269 -13.17 0.52 -20.02
N ARG A 270 -12.68 -0.46 -20.77
CA ARG A 270 -13.34 -1.03 -21.94
C ARG A 270 -14.06 -2.32 -21.59
N GLN A 271 -15.32 -2.43 -21.99
CA GLN A 271 -16.16 -3.62 -21.86
C GLN A 271 -16.77 -4.01 -23.20
#